data_AF-J7S4T3-F1
#
_entry.id   AF-J7S4T3-F1
#
_cell.length_a   1.000
_cell.length_b   1.000
_cell.length_c   1.000
_cell.angle_alpha   90.00
_cell.angle_beta   90.00
_cell.angle_gamma   90.00
#
_symmetry.space_group_name_H-M   'P 1'
#
loop_
_entity.id
_entity.type
_entity.pdbx_description
1 polymer ?
#
loop_
_entity_poly.entity_id
_entity_poly.type
_entity_poly.pdbx_seq_one_letter_code
_entity_poly.pdbx_strand_id
1 'polypeptide(L)'
;MSKIIYSKYSNERNKKFQIRTSILQNDDGKKIVKKLAIVDESKKHIDDIFENFERLKDNYYLDERVKINLCNKTEDGLEFEYLEGMTLDKIIDDFMENNEYDKSIEIIKDFRNVIFNVSTTCGFNITEDFIKVFGNVDFNSDTKATLLSNIDSSFNNLVINDAWNIIDYEWVYKFPIPIRYILYRALNIYITTSVYGSKLKDLNIYDILGYSELELSKYEFMEYNFGRYIAGESISLQNLYEDIKTKKYKLEELLISNDFNKRMQIFYDEGNGFSEENSYYIDLEMKNKITIPLEKDIKSIRIDPASVNCIILINKLDVVFANETIDIKNNLITNADEKKQDLYTFLSSDPQIYIDLGNRFQKGYINFEYEIKKLDFDTYDIYLEVRNLMLNNQNKLINLNKELEERNMQLDILGKEINQINDRLENTLNELDNAKNKIYILEKRKIKNILRNMKKRISK
;
A
#
# COMPACT_ATOMS: atom_id res chain seq x y z
N MET A 1 -6.38 44.05 28.38
CA MET A 1 -7.15 43.78 27.13
C MET A 1 -6.99 42.31 26.79
N SER A 2 -8.00 41.66 26.18
CA SER A 2 -7.85 40.26 25.75
C SER A 2 -7.46 40.20 24.28
N LYS A 3 -6.38 39.49 23.96
CA LYS A 3 -5.89 39.28 22.60
C LYS A 3 -6.35 37.93 22.06
N ILE A 4 -6.78 37.88 20.80
CA ILE A 4 -7.04 36.62 20.10
C ILE A 4 -5.69 35.99 19.72
N ILE A 5 -5.44 34.78 20.20
CA ILE A 5 -4.21 34.03 19.91
C ILE A 5 -4.43 32.90 18.90
N TYR A 6 -5.68 32.45 18.75
CA TYR A 6 -6.08 31.44 17.76
C TYR A 6 -7.52 31.68 17.34
N SER A 7 -7.85 31.40 16.08
CA SER A 7 -9.22 31.42 15.59
C SER A 7 -9.44 30.39 14.50
N LYS A 8 -10.53 29.64 14.59
CA LYS A 8 -11.01 28.68 13.60
C LYS A 8 -12.42 29.06 13.15
N TYR A 9 -12.70 28.88 11.87
CA TYR A 9 -13.99 29.18 11.25
C TYR A 9 -14.54 27.89 10.63
N SER A 10 -15.85 27.67 10.75
CA SER A 10 -16.56 26.56 10.09
C SER A 10 -17.35 27.03 8.87
N ASN A 11 -16.73 27.89 8.05
CA ASN A 11 -17.32 28.54 6.87
C ASN A 11 -17.68 27.56 5.74
N GLU A 12 -17.17 26.33 5.75
CA GLU A 12 -17.56 25.27 4.81
C GLU A 12 -18.90 24.60 5.14
N ARG A 13 -19.47 24.86 6.32
CA ARG A 13 -20.78 24.33 6.75
C ARG A 13 -21.91 25.19 6.21
N ASN A 14 -23.13 24.64 6.22
CA ASN A 14 -24.34 25.39 5.91
C ASN A 14 -24.39 26.66 6.76
N LYS A 15 -24.88 27.78 6.19
CA LYS A 15 -24.95 29.08 6.88
C LYS A 15 -25.50 29.00 8.31
N LYS A 16 -26.49 28.13 8.56
CA LYS A 16 -27.08 27.95 9.89
C LYS A 16 -26.13 27.34 10.94
N PHE A 17 -24.99 26.77 10.53
CA PHE A 17 -24.00 26.09 11.40
C PHE A 17 -22.63 26.78 11.42
N GLN A 18 -22.48 27.94 10.78
CA GLN A 18 -21.19 28.62 10.66
C GLN A 18 -20.84 29.38 11.94
N ILE A 19 -19.78 28.95 12.61
CA ILE A 19 -19.29 29.55 13.85
C ILE A 19 -17.80 29.89 13.75
N ARG A 20 -17.41 30.93 14.48
CA ARG A 20 -16.02 31.26 14.77
C ARG A 20 -15.71 30.83 16.20
N THR A 21 -14.72 29.97 16.37
CA THR A 21 -14.17 29.60 17.68
C THR A 21 -12.82 30.28 17.84
N SER A 22 -12.66 31.10 18.87
CA SER A 22 -11.43 31.84 19.14
C SER A 22 -10.90 31.56 20.53
N ILE A 23 -9.58 31.40 20.68
CA ILE A 23 -8.93 31.40 21.99
C ILE A 23 -8.45 32.82 22.27
N LEU A 24 -8.91 33.39 23.39
CA LEU A 24 -8.49 34.71 23.86
C LEU A 24 -7.60 34.54 25.07
N GLN A 25 -6.56 35.37 25.16
CA GLN A 25 -5.67 35.44 26.30
C GLN A 25 -5.66 36.86 26.85
N ASN A 26 -5.87 37.01 28.16
CA ASN A 26 -5.75 38.31 28.83
C ASN A 26 -4.28 38.63 29.16
N ASP A 27 -4.03 39.84 29.66
CA ASP A 27 -2.67 40.30 30.00
C ASP A 27 -2.02 39.48 31.13
N ASP A 28 -2.83 38.85 32.00
CA ASP A 28 -2.38 37.94 33.07
C ASP A 28 -2.11 36.51 32.58
N GLY A 29 -2.25 36.26 31.27
CA GLY A 29 -2.01 34.97 30.63
C GLY A 29 -3.16 33.97 30.72
N LYS A 30 -4.27 34.29 31.40
CA LYS A 30 -5.47 33.46 31.49
C LYS A 30 -6.15 33.38 30.13
N LYS A 31 -6.52 32.15 29.73
CA LYS A 31 -7.19 31.86 28.46
C LYS A 31 -8.68 31.58 28.65
N ILE A 32 -9.46 31.91 27.63
CA ILE A 32 -10.87 31.54 27.47
C ILE A 32 -11.13 31.18 26.01
N VAL A 33 -12.19 30.42 25.74
CA VAL A 33 -12.62 30.11 24.36
C VAL A 33 -13.95 30.79 24.08
N LYS A 34 -14.05 31.55 22.99
CA LYS A 34 -15.29 32.23 22.57
C LYS A 34 -15.82 31.61 21.28
N LYS A 35 -17.07 31.13 21.30
CA LYS A 35 -17.81 30.65 20.10
C LYS A 35 -18.84 31.69 19.68
N LEU A 36 -18.77 32.11 18.41
CA LEU A 36 -19.60 33.19 17.87
C LEU A 36 -20.24 32.79 16.55
N ALA A 37 -21.47 33.21 16.33
CA ALA A 37 -22.14 33.12 15.05
C ALA A 37 -21.38 33.94 13.99
N ILE A 38 -21.15 33.38 12.80
CA ILE A 38 -20.54 34.11 11.67
C ILE A 38 -21.58 34.93 10.92
N VAL A 39 -22.80 34.39 10.81
CA VAL A 39 -23.94 35.00 10.12
C VAL A 39 -25.20 34.94 10.98
N ASP A 40 -26.20 35.77 10.69
CA ASP A 40 -27.43 35.82 11.49
C ASP A 40 -28.16 34.47 11.57
N GLU A 41 -28.13 33.69 10.47
CA GLU A 41 -28.73 32.36 10.39
C GLU A 41 -28.09 31.35 11.37
N SER A 42 -26.85 31.59 11.79
CA SER A 42 -26.11 30.73 12.74
C SER A 42 -26.33 31.08 14.22
N LYS A 43 -27.04 32.16 14.53
CA LYS A 43 -27.31 32.56 15.92
C LYS A 43 -28.10 31.50 16.69
N LYS A 44 -29.09 30.89 16.04
CA LYS A 44 -29.85 29.78 16.62
C LYS A 44 -28.95 28.61 17.00
N HIS A 45 -27.95 28.30 16.17
CA HIS A 45 -27.01 27.22 16.46
C HIS A 45 -26.15 27.50 17.69
N ILE A 46 -25.75 28.76 17.89
CA ILE A 46 -25.10 29.20 19.14
C ILE A 46 -26.02 29.01 20.35
N ASP A 47 -27.31 29.35 20.22
CA ASP A 47 -28.29 29.10 21.28
C ASP A 47 -28.47 27.60 21.56
N ASP A 48 -28.56 26.78 20.51
CA ASP A 48 -28.69 25.32 20.61
C ASP A 48 -27.48 24.69 21.32
N ILE A 49 -26.26 25.18 21.09
CA ILE A 49 -25.05 24.74 21.82
C ILE A 49 -25.19 25.00 23.33
N PHE A 50 -25.74 26.15 23.74
CA PHE A 50 -25.96 26.45 25.15
C PHE A 50 -27.07 25.57 25.75
N GLU A 51 -28.15 25.33 25.00
CA GLU A 51 -29.18 24.37 25.43
C GLU A 51 -28.62 22.96 25.60
N ASN A 52 -27.68 22.55 24.74
CA ASN A 52 -27.00 21.28 24.85
C ASN A 52 -26.18 21.20 26.14
N PHE A 53 -25.42 22.24 26.48
CA PHE A 53 -24.71 22.33 27.76
C PHE A 53 -25.65 22.15 28.95
N GLU A 54 -26.73 22.94 29.01
CA GLU A 54 -27.70 22.90 30.11
C GLU A 54 -28.33 21.52 30.29
N ARG A 55 -28.49 20.75 29.20
CA ARG A 55 -29.00 19.37 29.27
C ARG A 55 -27.96 18.38 29.72
N LEU A 56 -26.75 18.46 29.16
CA LEU A 56 -25.69 17.49 29.43
C LEU A 56 -25.17 17.62 30.87
N LYS A 57 -25.02 18.85 31.38
CA LYS A 57 -24.46 19.10 32.72
C LYS A 57 -25.23 18.43 33.86
N ASP A 58 -26.51 18.11 33.67
CA ASP A 58 -27.33 17.48 34.71
C ASP A 58 -27.62 16.00 34.44
N ASN A 59 -27.41 15.51 33.21
CA ASN A 59 -27.95 14.21 32.75
C ASN A 59 -26.94 13.28 32.03
N TYR A 60 -25.68 13.71 31.85
CA TYR A 60 -24.68 12.99 31.05
C TYR A 60 -23.57 12.33 31.88
N TYR A 61 -23.75 12.20 33.20
CA TYR A 61 -22.72 11.76 34.14
C TYR A 61 -23.08 10.49 34.91
N LEU A 62 -23.57 9.46 34.23
CA LEU A 62 -23.68 8.15 34.88
C LEU A 62 -22.29 7.53 35.20
N ASP A 63 -21.22 8.01 34.55
CA ASP A 63 -19.82 7.75 34.91
C ASP A 63 -19.20 9.02 35.52
N GLU A 64 -18.78 8.95 36.80
CA GLU A 64 -18.24 10.08 37.57
C GLU A 64 -16.92 10.64 37.01
N ARG A 65 -16.24 9.89 36.12
CA ARG A 65 -15.00 10.34 35.47
C ARG A 65 -15.25 11.37 34.39
N VAL A 66 -16.48 11.56 33.92
CA VAL A 66 -16.80 12.46 32.80
C VAL A 66 -17.25 13.82 33.31
N LYS A 67 -16.78 14.88 32.66
CA LYS A 67 -17.19 16.26 32.90
C LYS A 67 -17.49 16.96 31.58
N ILE A 68 -18.54 17.77 31.55
CA ILE A 68 -18.85 18.69 30.47
C ILE A 68 -18.20 20.02 30.81
N ASN A 69 -17.40 20.53 29.88
CA ASN A 69 -16.75 21.81 30.02
C ASN A 69 -17.78 22.93 30.22
N LEU A 70 -17.52 23.86 31.15
CA LEU A 70 -18.49 24.91 31.44
C LEU A 70 -18.53 25.94 30.32
N CYS A 71 -19.75 26.35 29.92
CA CYS A 71 -19.95 27.54 29.11
C CYS A 71 -20.95 28.51 29.73
N ASN A 72 -20.77 29.78 29.42
CA ASN A 72 -21.64 30.87 29.80
C ASN A 72 -22.14 31.59 28.55
N LYS A 73 -23.39 32.03 28.59
CA LYS A 73 -23.96 32.89 27.55
C LYS A 73 -23.52 34.34 27.76
N THR A 74 -23.09 34.98 26.68
CA THR A 74 -22.68 36.38 26.62
C THR A 74 -23.55 37.13 25.60
N GLU A 75 -23.43 38.45 25.53
CA GLU A 75 -24.19 39.26 24.55
C GLU A 75 -23.91 38.84 23.10
N ASP A 76 -22.67 38.45 22.79
CA ASP A 76 -22.25 38.16 21.41
C ASP A 76 -22.27 36.66 21.04
N GLY A 77 -22.37 35.75 22.03
CA GLY A 77 -22.27 34.30 21.83
C GLY A 77 -21.91 33.55 23.12
N LEU A 78 -21.04 32.54 23.04
CA LEU A 78 -20.68 31.71 24.19
C LEU A 78 -19.22 31.86 24.60
N GLU A 79 -18.98 31.84 25.90
CA GLU A 79 -17.66 31.79 26.50
C GLU A 79 -17.50 30.47 27.27
N PHE A 80 -16.43 29.75 26.98
CA PHE A 80 -16.06 28.50 27.61
C PHE A 80 -14.79 28.72 28.42
N GLU A 81 -14.68 28.00 29.52
CA GLU A 81 -13.39 27.90 30.21
C GLU A 81 -12.36 27.19 29.32
N TYR A 82 -11.09 27.59 29.45
CA TYR A 82 -9.98 26.94 28.79
C TYR A 82 -9.39 25.89 29.74
N LEU A 83 -9.54 24.62 29.38
CA LEU A 83 -8.98 23.51 30.16
C LEU A 83 -7.54 23.22 29.72
N GLU A 84 -6.64 23.18 30.70
CA GLU A 84 -5.28 22.68 30.50
C GLU A 84 -5.29 21.13 30.62
N GLY A 85 -4.55 20.47 29.74
CA GLY A 85 -4.48 19.01 29.66
C GLY A 85 -4.10 18.52 28.26
N MET A 86 -3.99 17.21 28.11
CA MET A 86 -3.80 16.57 26.81
C MET A 86 -5.12 16.08 26.25
N THR A 87 -5.34 16.26 24.96
CA THR A 87 -6.49 15.66 24.30
C THR A 87 -6.27 14.15 24.13
N LEU A 88 -7.34 13.36 24.13
CA LEU A 88 -7.25 11.91 24.07
C LEU A 88 -6.55 11.41 22.79
N ASP A 89 -6.76 12.10 21.66
CA ASP A 89 -6.06 11.81 20.40
C ASP A 89 -4.54 11.93 20.55
N LYS A 90 -4.05 12.97 21.23
CA LYS A 90 -2.62 13.15 21.51
C LYS A 90 -2.05 12.09 22.44
N ILE A 91 -2.83 11.64 23.43
CA ILE A 91 -2.40 10.53 24.29
C ILE A 91 -2.28 9.23 23.47
N ILE A 92 -3.22 8.99 22.56
CA ILE A 92 -3.15 7.83 21.65
C ILE A 92 -1.94 7.97 20.71
N ASP A 93 -1.72 9.16 20.14
CA ASP A 93 -0.58 9.46 19.27
C ASP A 93 0.76 9.23 19.98
N ASP A 94 0.91 9.68 21.23
CA ASP A 94 2.11 9.47 22.04
C ASP A 94 2.39 7.96 22.25
N PHE A 95 1.37 7.16 22.54
CA PHE A 95 1.52 5.71 22.62
C PHE A 95 1.90 5.10 21.26
N MET A 96 1.29 5.56 20.16
CA MET A 96 1.58 5.08 18.81
C MET A 96 3.01 5.39 18.35
N GLU A 97 3.50 6.59 18.69
CA GLU A 97 4.86 7.05 18.40
C GLU A 97 5.90 6.21 19.14
N ASN A 98 5.63 5.88 20.40
CA ASN A 98 6.49 5.03 21.23
C ASN A 98 6.31 3.53 20.97
N ASN A 99 5.52 3.14 19.96
CA ASN A 99 5.17 1.75 19.61
C ASN A 99 4.47 0.98 20.75
N GLU A 100 3.79 1.68 21.66
CA GLU A 100 3.03 1.12 22.77
C GLU A 100 1.58 0.82 22.36
N TYR A 101 1.39 0.03 21.29
CA TYR A 101 0.08 -0.21 20.67
C TYR A 101 -0.97 -0.78 21.62
N ASP A 102 -0.56 -1.65 22.55
CA ASP A 102 -1.45 -2.22 23.54
C ASP A 102 -2.07 -1.13 24.42
N LYS A 103 -1.30 -0.12 24.82
CA LYS A 103 -1.81 1.02 25.60
C LYS A 103 -2.79 1.87 24.79
N SER A 104 -2.52 2.09 23.50
CA SER A 104 -3.46 2.77 22.60
C SER A 104 -4.79 2.01 22.51
N ILE A 105 -4.76 0.68 22.41
CA ILE A 105 -5.96 -0.15 22.36
C ILE A 105 -6.68 -0.14 23.71
N GLU A 106 -5.95 -0.20 24.82
CA GLU A 106 -6.51 -0.16 26.18
C GLU A 106 -7.25 1.15 26.46
N ILE A 107 -6.66 2.30 26.13
CA ILE A 107 -7.31 3.60 26.36
C ILE A 107 -8.55 3.80 25.48
N ILE A 108 -8.55 3.26 24.25
CA ILE A 108 -9.74 3.22 23.38
C ILE A 108 -10.83 2.33 23.97
N LYS A 109 -10.47 1.18 24.57
CA LYS A 109 -11.43 0.31 25.27
C LYS A 109 -11.99 0.98 26.53
N ASP A 110 -11.18 1.75 27.26
CA ASP A 110 -11.66 2.52 28.41
C ASP A 110 -12.62 3.63 27.95
N PHE A 111 -12.29 4.35 26.87
CA PHE A 111 -13.21 5.32 26.25
C PHE A 111 -14.55 4.68 25.85
N ARG A 112 -14.54 3.48 25.25
CA ARG A 112 -15.75 2.72 24.97
C ARG A 112 -16.58 2.51 26.24
N ASN A 113 -15.96 2.09 27.34
CA ASN A 113 -16.66 1.85 28.59
C ASN A 113 -17.26 3.14 29.15
N VAL A 114 -16.53 4.24 29.07
CA VAL A 114 -17.02 5.58 29.45
C VAL A 114 -18.27 5.92 28.65
N ILE A 115 -18.20 5.98 27.31
CA ILE A 115 -19.33 6.35 26.45
C ILE A 115 -20.54 5.43 26.58
N PHE A 116 -20.33 4.15 26.89
CA PHE A 116 -21.43 3.22 27.05
C PHE A 116 -22.17 3.42 28.38
N ASN A 117 -21.55 4.12 29.32
CA ASN A 117 -22.03 4.36 30.67
C ASN A 117 -22.29 5.84 30.98
N VAL A 118 -22.15 6.79 30.05
CA VAL A 118 -22.39 8.22 30.34
C VAL A 118 -23.88 8.59 30.42
N SER A 119 -24.76 7.86 29.74
CA SER A 119 -26.19 8.18 29.68
C SER A 119 -27.06 6.93 29.67
N THR A 120 -28.31 7.05 30.13
CA THR A 120 -29.28 5.96 30.10
C THR A 120 -29.49 5.42 28.68
N THR A 121 -29.42 4.09 28.54
CA THR A 121 -29.62 3.41 27.26
C THR A 121 -31.08 3.08 27.02
N CYS A 122 -31.53 3.18 25.78
CA CYS A 122 -32.83 2.73 25.30
C CYS A 122 -32.69 1.75 24.13
N GLY A 123 -33.79 1.14 23.69
CA GLY A 123 -33.83 0.46 22.40
C GLY A 123 -33.77 1.48 21.26
N PHE A 124 -33.15 1.11 20.14
CA PHE A 124 -33.17 1.95 18.95
C PHE A 124 -34.54 1.92 18.29
N ASN A 125 -35.04 3.10 17.93
CA ASN A 125 -36.19 3.24 17.06
C ASN A 125 -35.95 4.42 16.11
N ILE A 126 -36.20 4.19 14.82
CA ILE A 126 -36.03 5.22 13.81
C ILE A 126 -37.09 6.31 13.98
N THR A 127 -36.68 7.57 13.77
CA THR A 127 -37.56 8.75 13.82
C THR A 127 -37.37 9.61 12.57
N GLU A 128 -38.31 10.52 12.31
CA GLU A 128 -38.18 11.46 11.19
C GLU A 128 -36.94 12.35 11.33
N ASP A 129 -36.65 12.82 12.56
CA ASP A 129 -35.44 13.60 12.84
C ASP A 129 -34.15 12.80 12.64
N PHE A 130 -34.16 11.50 12.99
CA PHE A 130 -33.04 10.61 12.71
C PHE A 130 -32.81 10.51 11.19
N ILE A 131 -33.87 10.24 10.41
CA ILE A 131 -33.78 10.12 8.94
C ILE A 131 -33.27 11.42 8.32
N LYS A 132 -33.67 12.57 8.83
CA LYS A 132 -33.23 13.89 8.34
C LYS A 132 -31.73 14.11 8.53
N VAL A 133 -31.13 13.57 9.60
CA VAL A 133 -29.72 13.78 9.96
C VAL A 133 -28.83 12.68 9.40
N PHE A 134 -29.25 11.42 9.52
CA PHE A 134 -28.43 10.24 9.22
C PHE A 134 -28.93 9.39 8.05
N GLY A 135 -30.06 9.76 7.44
CA GLY A 135 -30.70 8.97 6.39
C GLY A 135 -31.46 7.76 6.94
N ASN A 136 -32.09 7.01 6.03
CA ASN A 136 -32.86 5.83 6.40
C ASN A 136 -31.95 4.60 6.52
N VAL A 137 -31.72 4.16 7.75
CA VAL A 137 -30.85 3.01 8.06
C VAL A 137 -31.61 2.00 8.90
N ASP A 138 -31.53 0.74 8.51
CA ASP A 138 -32.18 -0.35 9.23
C ASP A 138 -31.26 -0.90 10.33
N PHE A 139 -31.77 -0.97 11.55
CA PHE A 139 -31.08 -1.54 12.71
C PHE A 139 -31.98 -2.58 13.37
N ASN A 140 -31.37 -3.64 13.91
CA ASN A 140 -32.11 -4.67 14.63
C ASN A 140 -32.75 -4.07 15.88
N SER A 141 -33.90 -4.60 16.29
CA SER A 141 -34.66 -4.15 17.48
C SER A 141 -33.85 -4.10 18.77
N ASP A 142 -32.81 -4.94 18.87
CA ASP A 142 -31.98 -5.09 20.07
C ASP A 142 -30.81 -4.10 20.11
N THR A 143 -30.70 -3.21 19.11
CA THR A 143 -29.64 -2.21 19.04
C THR A 143 -29.79 -1.22 20.20
N LYS A 144 -28.76 -1.14 21.04
CA LYS A 144 -28.71 -0.17 22.14
C LYS A 144 -28.45 1.24 21.61
N ALA A 145 -29.31 2.16 22.00
CA ALA A 145 -29.24 3.57 21.65
C ALA A 145 -29.26 4.47 22.89
N THR A 146 -28.98 5.76 22.71
CA THR A 146 -29.23 6.79 23.73
C THR A 146 -30.03 7.95 23.15
N LEU A 147 -30.96 8.47 23.97
CA LEU A 147 -31.76 9.66 23.66
C LEU A 147 -31.02 10.96 23.97
N LEU A 148 -29.91 10.91 24.70
CA LEU A 148 -29.06 12.06 24.96
C LEU A 148 -27.69 11.76 24.37
N SER A 149 -27.57 11.98 23.07
CA SER A 149 -26.39 11.56 22.30
C SER A 149 -25.54 12.75 21.91
N ASN A 150 -24.41 12.97 22.60
CA ASN A 150 -23.36 13.88 22.12
C ASN A 150 -22.45 13.15 21.14
N ILE A 151 -22.73 13.31 19.84
CA ILE A 151 -21.94 12.69 18.76
C ILE A 151 -20.65 13.49 18.46
N ASP A 152 -20.43 14.61 19.15
CA ASP A 152 -19.22 15.43 19.05
C ASP A 152 -18.13 15.00 20.04
N SER A 153 -18.33 13.88 20.74
CA SER A 153 -17.38 13.26 21.68
C SER A 153 -16.21 12.56 20.96
N SER A 154 -15.56 13.25 20.02
CA SER A 154 -14.36 12.77 19.34
C SER A 154 -13.12 12.88 20.23
N PHE A 155 -12.06 12.12 19.93
CA PHE A 155 -10.86 12.07 20.78
C PHE A 155 -10.18 13.44 20.95
N ASN A 156 -10.19 14.28 19.92
CA ASN A 156 -9.66 15.64 19.97
C ASN A 156 -10.54 16.63 20.75
N ASN A 157 -11.80 16.26 21.05
CA ASN A 157 -12.74 17.04 21.85
C ASN A 157 -12.84 16.53 23.31
N LEU A 158 -11.90 15.67 23.71
CA LEU A 158 -11.79 15.13 25.07
C LEU A 158 -10.47 15.54 25.68
N VAL A 159 -10.48 16.49 26.61
CA VAL A 159 -9.29 16.91 27.36
C VAL A 159 -9.19 16.04 28.62
N ILE A 160 -8.10 15.28 28.72
CA ILE A 160 -7.82 14.38 29.83
C ILE A 160 -6.91 15.10 30.84
N ASN A 161 -7.39 15.17 32.07
CA ASN A 161 -6.65 15.58 33.25
C ASN A 161 -7.08 14.68 34.44
N ASP A 162 -7.62 15.26 35.51
CA ASP A 162 -8.28 14.52 36.59
C ASP A 162 -9.64 13.90 36.17
N ALA A 163 -10.13 14.25 34.98
CA ALA A 163 -11.38 13.77 34.41
C ALA A 163 -11.30 13.68 32.86
N TRP A 164 -12.31 13.03 32.27
CA TRP A 164 -12.59 13.02 30.84
C TRP A 164 -13.47 14.23 30.51
N ASN A 165 -12.85 15.35 30.13
CA ASN A 165 -13.58 16.60 29.91
C ASN A 165 -14.01 16.71 28.45
N ILE A 166 -15.32 16.70 28.21
CA ILE A 166 -15.94 16.96 26.91
C ILE A 166 -15.98 18.47 26.70
N ILE A 167 -15.16 18.96 25.77
CA ILE A 167 -15.03 20.39 25.48
C ILE A 167 -15.91 20.86 24.32
N ASP A 168 -16.52 19.93 23.59
CA ASP A 168 -17.48 20.25 22.53
C ASP A 168 -18.77 19.43 22.63
N TYR A 169 -19.87 20.12 22.37
CA TYR A 169 -21.24 19.61 22.44
C TYR A 169 -22.10 20.35 21.42
N GLU A 170 -21.50 20.60 20.25
CA GLU A 170 -22.18 21.21 19.11
C GLU A 170 -23.29 20.31 18.56
N TRP A 171 -23.08 18.99 18.60
CA TRP A 171 -23.97 18.01 18.01
C TRP A 171 -24.53 17.06 19.07
N VAL A 172 -25.60 17.52 19.74
CA VAL A 172 -26.38 16.73 20.69
C VAL A 172 -27.79 16.55 20.18
N TYR A 173 -28.24 15.30 20.14
CA TYR A 173 -29.56 14.95 19.62
C TYR A 173 -30.46 14.29 20.67
N LYS A 174 -31.77 14.50 20.48
CA LYS A 174 -32.86 14.03 21.36
C LYS A 174 -33.68 12.87 20.80
N PHE A 175 -33.16 12.22 19.76
CA PHE A 175 -33.71 11.01 19.20
C PHE A 175 -32.73 9.86 19.40
N PRO A 176 -33.17 8.59 19.37
CA PRO A 176 -32.30 7.45 19.63
C PRO A 176 -31.19 7.37 18.60
N ILE A 177 -29.93 7.38 19.05
CA ILE A 177 -28.76 7.12 18.21
C ILE A 177 -28.05 5.87 18.77
N PRO A 178 -27.65 4.91 17.92
CA PRO A 178 -26.89 3.74 18.38
C PRO A 178 -25.64 4.17 19.15
N ILE A 179 -25.43 3.65 20.36
CA ILE A 179 -24.28 4.07 21.19
C ILE A 179 -22.96 3.69 20.51
N ARG A 180 -22.95 2.57 19.79
CA ARG A 180 -21.83 2.09 19.00
C ARG A 180 -21.48 3.00 17.82
N TYR A 181 -22.42 3.81 17.33
CA TYR A 181 -22.15 4.85 16.33
C TYR A 181 -21.29 5.98 16.91
N ILE A 182 -21.50 6.39 18.17
CA ILE A 182 -20.69 7.44 18.82
C ILE A 182 -19.22 7.02 18.90
N LEU A 183 -18.98 5.77 19.33
CA LEU A 183 -17.63 5.18 19.37
C LEU A 183 -17.03 5.07 17.97
N TYR A 184 -17.81 4.58 16.99
CA TYR A 184 -17.37 4.50 15.59
C TYR A 184 -16.96 5.87 15.05
N ARG A 185 -17.77 6.90 15.28
CA ARG A 185 -17.52 8.26 14.80
C ARG A 185 -16.23 8.84 15.39
N ALA A 186 -15.99 8.66 16.69
CA ALA A 186 -14.76 9.10 17.32
C ALA A 186 -13.52 8.41 16.72
N LEU A 187 -13.60 7.09 16.48
CA LEU A 187 -12.55 6.32 15.80
C LEU A 187 -12.34 6.76 14.36
N ASN A 188 -13.42 6.94 13.60
CA ASN A 188 -13.35 7.33 12.19
C ASN A 188 -12.71 8.72 12.02
N ILE A 189 -13.04 9.67 12.90
CA ILE A 189 -12.40 10.99 12.93
C ILE A 189 -10.90 10.82 13.21
N TYR A 190 -10.52 10.06 14.23
CA TYR A 190 -9.10 9.84 14.55
C TYR A 190 -8.35 9.16 13.40
N ILE A 191 -8.91 8.09 12.81
CA ILE A 191 -8.30 7.36 11.69
C ILE A 191 -8.12 8.26 10.46
N THR A 192 -9.04 9.19 10.23
CA THR A 192 -8.99 10.07 9.06
C THR A 192 -8.06 11.28 9.27
N THR A 193 -7.85 11.72 10.50
CA THR A 193 -7.16 12.99 10.81
C THR A 193 -5.78 12.83 11.46
N SER A 194 -5.53 11.74 12.18
CA SER A 194 -4.22 11.46 12.77
C SER A 194 -3.26 10.85 11.75
N VAL A 195 -1.98 11.19 11.86
CA VAL A 195 -0.90 10.56 11.08
C VAL A 195 -0.73 9.07 11.40
N TYR A 196 -1.21 8.61 12.56
CA TYR A 196 -1.20 7.21 12.98
C TYR A 196 -2.51 6.47 12.65
N GLY A 197 -3.45 7.12 11.96
CA GLY A 197 -4.75 6.54 11.64
C GLY A 197 -4.68 5.26 10.81
N SER A 198 -3.78 5.19 9.82
CA SER A 198 -3.52 3.97 9.03
C SER A 198 -3.01 2.84 9.91
N LYS A 199 -2.07 3.13 10.80
CA LYS A 199 -1.49 2.17 11.75
C LYS A 199 -2.56 1.60 12.70
N LEU A 200 -3.46 2.43 13.21
CA LEU A 200 -4.58 1.96 14.04
C LEU A 200 -5.55 1.06 13.24
N LYS A 201 -5.73 1.36 11.94
CA LYS A 201 -6.53 0.52 11.04
C LYS A 201 -5.87 -0.84 10.79
N ASP A 202 -4.56 -0.88 10.59
CA ASP A 202 -3.79 -2.12 10.38
C ASP A 202 -3.81 -3.03 11.63
N LEU A 203 -3.99 -2.46 12.82
CA LEU A 203 -4.23 -3.19 14.06
C LEU A 203 -5.64 -3.78 14.16
N ASN A 204 -6.49 -3.61 13.14
CA ASN A 204 -7.87 -4.10 13.09
C ASN A 204 -8.71 -3.66 14.30
N ILE A 205 -8.61 -2.38 14.68
CA ILE A 205 -9.29 -1.84 15.87
C ILE A 205 -10.81 -2.10 15.88
N TYR A 206 -11.46 -2.10 14.71
CA TYR A 206 -12.88 -2.36 14.59
C TYR A 206 -13.23 -3.81 14.98
N ASP A 207 -12.41 -4.78 14.58
CA ASP A 207 -12.58 -6.19 14.96
C ASP A 207 -12.33 -6.37 16.46
N ILE A 208 -11.30 -5.70 17.01
CA ILE A 208 -10.99 -5.72 18.45
C ILE A 208 -12.17 -5.19 19.29
N LEU A 209 -12.90 -4.20 18.77
CA LEU A 209 -14.10 -3.63 19.41
C LEU A 209 -15.39 -4.38 19.05
N GLY A 210 -15.28 -5.43 18.24
CA GLY A 210 -16.36 -6.33 17.85
C GLY A 210 -17.36 -5.71 16.89
N TYR A 211 -16.93 -4.85 15.98
CA TYR A 211 -17.76 -4.38 14.86
C TYR A 211 -17.85 -5.44 13.77
N SER A 212 -18.98 -5.50 13.08
CA SER A 212 -19.14 -6.31 11.86
C SER A 212 -19.12 -5.43 10.63
N GLU A 213 -18.78 -5.96 9.46
CA GLU A 213 -18.81 -5.22 8.19
C GLU A 213 -20.19 -4.61 7.88
N LEU A 214 -21.27 -5.35 8.17
CA LEU A 214 -22.63 -4.85 8.01
C LEU A 214 -22.93 -3.68 8.95
N GLU A 215 -22.38 -3.70 10.16
CA GLU A 215 -22.53 -2.60 11.11
C GLU A 215 -21.72 -1.36 10.67
N LEU A 216 -20.49 -1.57 10.21
CA LEU A 216 -19.63 -0.48 9.71
C LEU A 216 -20.27 0.22 8.50
N SER A 217 -20.76 -0.53 7.52
CA SER A 217 -21.41 0.06 6.33
C SER A 217 -22.64 0.92 6.66
N LYS A 218 -23.40 0.54 7.69
CA LYS A 218 -24.51 1.36 8.22
C LYS A 218 -24.00 2.66 8.84
N TYR A 219 -22.94 2.61 9.64
CA TYR A 219 -22.38 3.82 10.26
C TYR A 219 -21.65 4.73 9.26
N GLU A 220 -20.99 4.16 8.25
CA GLU A 220 -20.45 4.91 7.11
C GLU A 220 -21.56 5.69 6.38
N PHE A 221 -22.70 5.04 6.12
CA PHE A 221 -23.85 5.71 5.53
C PHE A 221 -24.42 6.81 6.44
N MET A 222 -24.48 6.60 7.75
CA MET A 222 -24.88 7.65 8.70
C MET A 222 -23.93 8.85 8.65
N GLU A 223 -22.61 8.62 8.67
CA GLU A 223 -21.59 9.68 8.56
C GLU A 223 -21.70 10.46 7.25
N TYR A 224 -21.92 9.76 6.13
CA TYR A 224 -22.12 10.39 4.83
C TYR A 224 -23.31 11.36 4.85
N ASN A 225 -24.47 10.90 5.33
CA ASN A 225 -25.66 11.75 5.44
C ASN A 225 -25.47 12.89 6.43
N PHE A 226 -24.76 12.66 7.54
CA PHE A 226 -24.46 13.70 8.51
C PHE A 226 -23.56 14.80 7.91
N GLY A 227 -22.54 14.43 7.14
CA GLY A 227 -21.70 15.38 6.40
C GLY A 227 -22.52 16.22 5.41
N ARG A 228 -23.44 15.59 4.66
CA ARG A 228 -24.39 16.29 3.78
C ARG A 228 -25.34 17.20 4.55
N TYR A 229 -25.82 16.77 5.71
CA TYR A 229 -26.68 17.57 6.58
C TYR A 229 -25.98 18.83 7.10
N ILE A 230 -24.71 18.71 7.51
CA ILE A 230 -23.90 19.83 8.00
C ILE A 230 -23.57 20.81 6.86
N ALA A 231 -23.20 20.31 5.68
CA ALA A 231 -22.89 21.16 4.54
C ALA A 231 -24.16 21.81 3.95
N GLY A 232 -25.26 21.08 3.83
CA GLY A 232 -26.44 21.54 3.11
C GLY A 232 -26.10 22.01 1.70
N GLU A 233 -26.40 23.27 1.36
CA GLU A 233 -26.05 23.89 0.07
C GLU A 233 -24.61 24.40 -0.02
N SER A 234 -23.85 24.46 1.09
CA SER A 234 -22.45 24.86 1.02
C SER A 234 -21.62 23.72 0.46
N ILE A 235 -20.84 24.04 -0.56
CA ILE A 235 -19.90 23.09 -1.13
C ILE A 235 -18.65 23.10 -0.25
N SER A 236 -18.53 22.15 0.68
CA SER A 236 -17.21 21.86 1.28
C SER A 236 -16.29 21.31 0.19
N LEU A 237 -14.97 21.53 0.26
CA LEU A 237 -14.04 20.95 -0.73
C LEU A 237 -14.24 19.43 -0.86
N GLN A 238 -14.48 18.75 0.27
CA GLN A 238 -14.77 17.32 0.34
C GLN A 238 -16.05 16.91 -0.42
N ASN A 239 -17.11 17.73 -0.32
CA ASN A 239 -18.36 17.56 -1.05
C ASN A 239 -18.26 18.03 -2.51
N LEU A 240 -17.42 19.02 -2.84
CA LEU A 240 -17.12 19.44 -4.22
C LEU A 240 -16.51 18.27 -4.98
N TYR A 241 -15.53 17.58 -4.38
CA TYR A 241 -14.96 16.38 -4.99
C TYR A 241 -16.00 15.28 -5.23
N GLU A 242 -17.12 15.28 -4.50
CA GLU A 242 -18.20 14.28 -4.52
C GLU A 242 -19.33 14.64 -5.50
N ASP A 243 -19.67 15.92 -5.59
CA ASP A 243 -20.69 16.48 -6.47
C ASP A 243 -20.14 16.79 -7.88
N ILE A 244 -18.83 16.98 -8.05
CA ILE A 244 -18.21 16.89 -9.38
C ILE A 244 -18.39 15.44 -9.83
N LYS A 245 -19.30 15.22 -10.78
CA LYS A 245 -19.56 13.97 -11.52
C LYS A 245 -18.35 13.40 -12.28
N THR A 246 -17.13 13.71 -11.87
CA THR A 246 -15.96 12.89 -12.17
C THR A 246 -15.92 11.81 -11.10
N LYS A 247 -15.98 10.53 -11.51
CA LYS A 247 -15.72 9.40 -10.62
C LYS A 247 -14.59 9.77 -9.65
N LYS A 248 -14.92 9.85 -8.35
CA LYS A 248 -13.90 9.85 -7.31
C LYS A 248 -13.19 8.53 -7.44
N TYR A 249 -11.95 8.59 -7.87
CA TYR A 249 -11.03 7.51 -7.63
C TYR A 249 -10.11 8.00 -6.53
N LYS A 250 -10.07 7.34 -5.36
CA LYS A 250 -8.86 7.44 -4.54
C LYS A 250 -7.67 7.05 -5.41
N LEU A 251 -6.49 7.62 -5.19
CA LEU A 251 -5.31 7.15 -5.93
C LEU A 251 -5.13 5.64 -5.70
N GLU A 252 -5.41 5.15 -4.49
CA GLU A 252 -5.48 3.72 -4.20
C GLU A 252 -6.65 3.03 -4.91
N GLU A 253 -7.84 3.65 -5.04
CA GLU A 253 -8.97 3.09 -5.80
C GLU A 253 -8.80 3.21 -7.32
N LEU A 254 -7.92 4.04 -7.88
CA LEU A 254 -7.51 3.99 -9.30
C LEU A 254 -6.51 2.84 -9.52
N LEU A 255 -5.69 2.58 -8.50
CA LEU A 255 -4.77 1.44 -8.46
C LEU A 255 -5.52 0.10 -8.20
N ILE A 256 -6.65 0.15 -7.47
CA ILE A 256 -7.49 -0.98 -7.02
C ILE A 256 -8.79 -1.11 -7.82
N SER A 257 -9.28 -0.08 -8.53
CA SER A 257 -10.42 -0.19 -9.47
C SER A 257 -9.96 -1.06 -10.62
N ASN A 258 -10.12 -2.35 -10.37
CA ASN A 258 -9.81 -3.40 -11.30
C ASN A 258 -10.74 -3.36 -12.52
N ASP A 259 -11.73 -2.47 -12.61
CA ASP A 259 -12.63 -2.41 -13.77
C ASP A 259 -11.94 -1.97 -15.07
N PHE A 260 -10.91 -1.11 -15.00
CA PHE A 260 -10.05 -0.81 -16.17
C PHE A 260 -8.91 -1.83 -16.30
N ASN A 261 -8.41 -2.38 -15.18
CA ASN A 261 -7.31 -3.35 -15.17
C ASN A 261 -7.76 -4.79 -15.49
N LYS A 262 -9.07 -5.06 -15.57
CA LYS A 262 -9.67 -6.37 -15.88
C LYS A 262 -10.30 -6.40 -17.27
N ARG A 263 -9.76 -5.68 -18.25
CA ARG A 263 -10.22 -5.83 -19.63
C ARG A 263 -9.05 -6.10 -20.57
N MET A 264 -9.19 -7.16 -21.36
CA MET A 264 -8.38 -7.42 -22.53
C MET A 264 -9.02 -6.66 -23.67
N GLN A 265 -8.24 -5.97 -24.48
CA GLN A 265 -8.74 -5.27 -25.66
C GLN A 265 -8.21 -5.95 -26.92
N ILE A 266 -9.10 -6.19 -27.87
CA ILE A 266 -8.76 -6.80 -29.16
C ILE A 266 -9.00 -5.74 -30.24
N PHE A 267 -7.95 -5.43 -30.98
CA PHE A 267 -7.99 -4.50 -32.11
C PHE A 267 -7.91 -5.26 -33.42
N TYR A 268 -8.74 -4.87 -34.37
CA TYR A 268 -8.71 -5.36 -35.74
C TYR A 268 -8.08 -4.31 -36.66
N ASP A 269 -7.14 -4.73 -37.50
CA ASP A 269 -6.63 -3.92 -38.61
C ASP A 269 -7.29 -4.36 -39.92
N GLU A 270 -8.19 -3.52 -40.45
CA GLU A 270 -8.82 -3.70 -41.77
C GLU A 270 -8.00 -3.07 -42.91
N GLY A 271 -6.75 -2.66 -42.66
CA GLY A 271 -5.82 -2.11 -43.66
C GLY A 271 -5.41 -0.64 -43.44
N ASN A 272 -6.00 0.04 -42.45
CA ASN A 272 -5.69 1.43 -42.09
C ASN A 272 -4.96 1.55 -40.74
N GLY A 273 -4.50 0.43 -40.16
CA GLY A 273 -3.91 0.37 -38.84
C GLY A 273 -4.95 0.16 -37.73
N PHE A 274 -4.47 0.14 -36.49
CA PHE A 274 -5.30 -0.06 -35.31
C PHE A 274 -5.97 1.25 -34.88
N SER A 275 -7.26 1.20 -34.58
CA SER A 275 -8.03 2.32 -34.02
C SER A 275 -8.92 1.84 -32.88
N GLU A 276 -9.23 2.75 -31.94
CA GLU A 276 -10.15 2.43 -30.84
C GLU A 276 -11.56 2.07 -31.34
N GLU A 277 -12.00 2.71 -32.43
CA GLU A 277 -13.30 2.44 -33.06
C GLU A 277 -13.41 1.00 -33.60
N ASN A 278 -12.28 0.40 -33.99
CA ASN A 278 -12.22 -0.99 -34.48
C ASN A 278 -11.65 -1.95 -33.44
N SER A 279 -12.14 -1.82 -32.21
CA SER A 279 -11.74 -2.66 -31.09
C SER A 279 -12.93 -3.02 -30.20
N TYR A 280 -12.75 -4.05 -29.38
CA TYR A 280 -13.71 -4.40 -28.34
C TYR A 280 -13.01 -4.94 -27.10
N TYR A 281 -13.71 -4.86 -25.97
CA TYR A 281 -13.22 -5.31 -24.68
C TYR A 281 -13.79 -6.68 -24.32
N ILE A 282 -12.96 -7.48 -23.67
CA ILE A 282 -13.30 -8.75 -23.05
C ILE A 282 -12.94 -8.66 -21.58
N ASP A 283 -13.86 -9.02 -20.68
CA ASP A 283 -13.56 -9.06 -19.25
C ASP A 283 -12.49 -10.13 -18.97
N LEU A 284 -11.44 -9.72 -18.24
CA LEU A 284 -10.31 -10.57 -17.88
C LEU A 284 -10.68 -11.50 -16.74
N GLU A 285 -10.53 -12.79 -17.00
CA GLU A 285 -10.53 -13.83 -15.97
C GLU A 285 -9.13 -14.43 -15.86
N MET A 286 -8.77 -14.93 -14.66
CA MET A 286 -7.43 -15.46 -14.37
C MET A 286 -7.04 -16.61 -15.30
N LYS A 287 -8.02 -17.42 -15.71
CA LYS A 287 -7.87 -18.46 -16.72
C LYS A 287 -9.06 -18.34 -17.65
N ASN A 288 -8.81 -18.19 -18.94
CA ASN A 288 -9.90 -18.09 -19.89
C ASN A 288 -9.56 -18.78 -21.21
N LYS A 289 -10.62 -19.16 -21.91
CA LYS A 289 -10.58 -19.62 -23.30
C LYS A 289 -11.50 -18.71 -24.08
N ILE A 290 -10.92 -17.87 -24.92
CA ILE A 290 -11.66 -16.93 -25.75
C ILE A 290 -11.54 -17.30 -27.22
N THR A 291 -12.60 -16.97 -27.95
CA THR A 291 -12.66 -17.13 -29.40
C THR A 291 -12.78 -15.74 -30.02
N ILE A 292 -11.79 -15.33 -30.79
CA ILE A 292 -11.77 -14.04 -31.48
C ILE A 292 -12.24 -14.27 -32.93
N PRO A 293 -13.41 -13.76 -33.33
CA PRO A 293 -13.95 -14.01 -34.66
C PRO A 293 -13.20 -13.22 -35.75
N LEU A 294 -12.98 -13.85 -36.91
CA LEU A 294 -12.41 -13.23 -38.11
C LEU A 294 -13.50 -13.11 -39.18
N GLU A 295 -14.33 -12.07 -39.09
CA GLU A 295 -15.55 -11.95 -39.92
C GLU A 295 -15.35 -11.18 -41.24
N LYS A 296 -14.30 -10.34 -41.31
CA LYS A 296 -13.97 -9.46 -42.44
C LYS A 296 -12.54 -9.71 -42.93
N ASP A 297 -12.13 -8.96 -43.96
CA ASP A 297 -10.76 -8.91 -44.48
C ASP A 297 -9.81 -8.25 -43.47
N ILE A 298 -9.53 -8.97 -42.37
CA ILE A 298 -8.65 -8.53 -41.30
C ILE A 298 -7.21 -8.88 -41.67
N LYS A 299 -6.34 -7.88 -41.74
CA LYS A 299 -4.93 -8.04 -42.07
C LYS A 299 -4.11 -8.47 -40.85
N SER A 300 -4.37 -7.85 -39.70
CA SER A 300 -3.67 -8.15 -38.46
C SER A 300 -4.56 -7.92 -37.25
N ILE A 301 -4.20 -8.55 -36.14
CA ILE A 301 -4.86 -8.37 -34.85
C ILE A 301 -3.82 -7.93 -33.83
N ARG A 302 -4.20 -6.99 -32.99
CA ARG A 302 -3.47 -6.66 -31.77
C ARG A 302 -4.31 -7.06 -30.57
N ILE A 303 -3.72 -7.86 -29.70
CA ILE A 303 -4.27 -8.26 -28.41
C ILE A 303 -3.52 -7.46 -27.36
N ASP A 304 -4.25 -6.66 -26.61
CA ASP A 304 -3.73 -5.91 -25.46
C ASP A 304 -4.19 -6.66 -24.21
N PRO A 305 -3.34 -7.52 -23.60
CA PRO A 305 -3.79 -8.47 -22.59
C PRO A 305 -4.27 -7.82 -21.29
N ALA A 306 -3.82 -6.60 -20.99
CA ALA A 306 -4.24 -5.81 -19.84
C ALA A 306 -3.90 -4.33 -20.08
N SER A 307 -4.41 -3.42 -19.24
CA SER A 307 -4.00 -1.99 -19.22
C SER A 307 -2.90 -1.70 -18.17
N VAL A 308 -2.22 -2.75 -17.69
CA VAL A 308 -1.21 -2.70 -16.62
C VAL A 308 -0.14 -3.76 -16.86
N ASN A 309 0.94 -3.68 -16.10
CA ASN A 309 1.97 -4.72 -16.04
C ASN A 309 1.37 -6.09 -15.69
N CYS A 310 1.77 -7.12 -16.44
CA CYS A 310 1.19 -8.43 -16.30
C CYS A 310 2.16 -9.53 -16.71
N ILE A 311 1.89 -10.72 -16.19
CA ILE A 311 2.48 -11.96 -16.65
C ILE A 311 1.35 -12.76 -17.30
N ILE A 312 1.54 -13.15 -18.55
CA ILE A 312 0.61 -14.03 -19.27
C ILE A 312 1.31 -15.34 -19.65
N LEU A 313 0.68 -16.44 -19.30
CA LEU A 313 1.01 -17.77 -19.76
C LEU A 313 0.05 -18.12 -20.89
N ILE A 314 0.55 -18.18 -22.12
CA ILE A 314 -0.25 -18.56 -23.27
C ILE A 314 -0.27 -20.08 -23.31
N ASN A 315 -1.40 -20.72 -23.05
CA ASN A 315 -1.51 -22.17 -23.13
C ASN A 315 -1.71 -22.61 -24.58
N LYS A 316 -2.59 -21.92 -25.32
CA LYS A 316 -2.95 -22.22 -26.70
C LYS A 316 -3.24 -20.95 -27.48
N LEU A 317 -2.72 -20.85 -28.71
CA LEU A 317 -3.02 -19.74 -29.60
C LEU A 317 -3.00 -20.21 -31.05
N ASP A 318 -4.19 -20.51 -31.57
CA ASP A 318 -4.37 -21.07 -32.91
C ASP A 318 -5.28 -20.18 -33.75
N VAL A 319 -4.92 -19.98 -35.02
CA VAL A 319 -5.81 -19.43 -36.03
C VAL A 319 -6.51 -20.58 -36.74
N VAL A 320 -7.83 -20.60 -36.71
CA VAL A 320 -8.67 -21.63 -37.34
C VAL A 320 -9.40 -21.03 -38.54
N PHE A 321 -9.10 -21.54 -39.73
CA PHE A 321 -9.85 -21.29 -40.96
C PHE A 321 -10.66 -22.53 -41.35
N ALA A 322 -11.49 -22.42 -42.39
CA ALA A 322 -12.35 -23.53 -42.83
C ALA A 322 -11.59 -24.83 -43.16
N ASN A 323 -10.35 -24.72 -43.66
CA ASN A 323 -9.57 -25.85 -44.18
C ASN A 323 -8.25 -26.08 -43.45
N GLU A 324 -7.87 -25.22 -42.50
CA GLU A 324 -6.57 -25.31 -41.81
C GLU A 324 -6.65 -24.74 -40.38
N THR A 325 -5.77 -25.23 -39.51
CA THR A 325 -5.53 -24.67 -38.18
C THR A 325 -4.04 -24.45 -38.02
N ILE A 326 -3.65 -23.26 -37.58
CA ILE A 326 -2.26 -22.82 -37.51
C ILE A 326 -1.95 -22.39 -36.08
N ASP A 327 -1.01 -23.07 -35.42
CA ASP A 327 -0.43 -22.62 -34.15
C ASP A 327 0.53 -21.47 -34.42
N ILE A 328 0.26 -20.31 -33.82
CA ILE A 328 1.03 -19.07 -34.03
C ILE A 328 1.84 -18.66 -32.80
N LYS A 329 1.83 -19.46 -31.72
CA LYS A 329 2.46 -19.15 -30.43
C LYS A 329 3.96 -18.82 -30.55
N ASN A 330 4.66 -19.53 -31.43
CA ASN A 330 6.11 -19.38 -31.59
C ASN A 330 6.51 -18.09 -32.33
N ASN A 331 5.61 -17.49 -33.11
CA ASN A 331 5.89 -16.34 -34.00
C ASN A 331 5.15 -15.06 -33.58
N LEU A 332 4.92 -14.89 -32.28
CA LEU A 332 4.32 -13.68 -31.74
C LEU A 332 5.30 -12.50 -31.72
N ILE A 333 4.84 -11.36 -32.25
CA ILE A 333 5.51 -10.06 -32.11
C ILE A 333 4.89 -9.38 -30.90
N THR A 334 5.68 -9.04 -29.89
CA THR A 334 5.17 -8.48 -28.62
C THR A 334 6.14 -7.45 -28.07
N ASN A 335 5.65 -6.52 -27.25
CA ASN A 335 6.49 -5.63 -26.45
C ASN A 335 6.85 -6.19 -25.06
N ALA A 336 6.76 -7.52 -24.86
CA ALA A 336 7.13 -8.17 -23.60
C ALA A 336 8.61 -7.95 -23.27
N ASP A 337 8.90 -7.58 -22.02
CA ASP A 337 10.24 -7.40 -21.49
C ASP A 337 11.00 -8.74 -21.38
N GLU A 338 10.28 -9.80 -21.02
CA GLU A 338 10.83 -11.15 -20.93
C GLU A 338 9.91 -12.18 -21.56
N LYS A 339 10.48 -13.04 -22.41
CA LYS A 339 9.82 -14.17 -23.05
C LYS A 339 10.54 -15.45 -22.68
N LYS A 340 9.86 -16.36 -21.99
CA LYS A 340 10.39 -17.67 -21.63
C LYS A 340 9.39 -18.76 -21.98
N GLN A 341 9.63 -19.45 -23.10
CA GLN A 341 8.69 -20.42 -23.69
C GLN A 341 7.32 -19.76 -23.92
N ASP A 342 6.36 -20.12 -23.08
CA ASP A 342 4.95 -19.76 -23.17
C ASP A 342 4.58 -18.61 -22.22
N LEU A 343 5.54 -18.17 -21.41
CA LEU A 343 5.38 -17.11 -20.42
C LEU A 343 5.93 -15.79 -20.97
N TYR A 344 5.10 -14.76 -20.94
CA TYR A 344 5.41 -13.41 -21.38
C TYR A 344 5.21 -12.45 -20.21
N THR A 345 6.25 -11.70 -19.88
CA THR A 345 6.22 -10.71 -18.79
C THR A 345 6.30 -9.32 -19.38
N PHE A 346 5.33 -8.49 -19.02
CA PHE A 346 5.22 -7.10 -19.40
C PHE A 346 5.33 -6.23 -18.15
N LEU A 347 6.37 -5.40 -18.11
CA LEU A 347 6.67 -4.48 -17.01
C LEU A 347 6.07 -3.10 -17.27
N SER A 348 5.79 -2.77 -18.53
CA SER A 348 5.08 -1.56 -18.93
C SER A 348 3.57 -1.68 -18.67
N SER A 349 2.88 -0.54 -18.59
CA SER A 349 1.42 -0.46 -18.44
C SER A 349 0.66 -0.53 -19.78
N ASP A 350 1.28 -1.04 -20.84
CA ASP A 350 0.69 -1.13 -22.19
C ASP A 350 1.15 -2.43 -22.90
N PRO A 351 0.81 -3.62 -22.37
CA PRO A 351 1.19 -4.90 -22.97
C PRO A 351 0.49 -5.11 -24.31
N GLN A 352 1.24 -5.47 -25.34
CA GLN A 352 0.75 -5.62 -26.71
C GLN A 352 1.30 -6.89 -27.36
N ILE A 353 0.40 -7.68 -27.93
CA ILE A 353 0.70 -8.89 -28.69
C ILE A 353 0.10 -8.73 -30.10
N TYR A 354 0.98 -8.75 -31.10
CA TYR A 354 0.63 -8.59 -32.50
C TYR A 354 0.62 -9.94 -33.20
N ILE A 355 -0.46 -10.15 -33.96
CA ILE A 355 -0.69 -11.32 -34.79
C ILE A 355 -0.89 -10.83 -36.22
N ASP A 356 0.12 -11.07 -37.06
CA ASP A 356 0.01 -10.83 -38.48
C ASP A 356 -0.69 -12.03 -39.14
N LEU A 357 -1.86 -11.80 -39.75
CA LEU A 357 -2.61 -12.82 -40.48
C LEU A 357 -2.18 -12.87 -41.97
N GLY A 358 -1.32 -11.95 -42.41
CA GLY A 358 -0.84 -11.82 -43.78
C GLY A 358 -1.97 -11.53 -44.77
N ASN A 359 -1.79 -11.93 -46.04
CA ASN A 359 -2.80 -11.75 -47.10
C ASN A 359 -3.91 -12.83 -47.07
N ARG A 360 -4.13 -13.50 -45.94
CA ARG A 360 -5.09 -14.61 -45.83
C ARG A 360 -6.48 -14.09 -45.48
N PHE A 361 -7.19 -13.62 -46.50
CA PHE A 361 -8.57 -13.15 -46.40
C PHE A 361 -9.55 -14.34 -46.39
N GLN A 362 -9.64 -15.04 -45.26
CA GLN A 362 -10.62 -16.11 -45.08
C GLN A 362 -11.34 -15.94 -43.74
N LYS A 363 -12.64 -16.23 -43.74
CA LYS A 363 -13.42 -16.29 -42.50
C LYS A 363 -12.89 -17.40 -41.60
N GLY A 364 -12.75 -17.08 -40.31
CA GLY A 364 -12.15 -17.97 -39.33
C GLY A 364 -12.33 -17.43 -37.92
N TYR A 365 -11.54 -17.96 -36.99
CA TYR A 365 -11.47 -17.46 -35.63
C TYR A 365 -10.13 -17.81 -34.99
N ILE A 366 -9.71 -17.06 -33.97
CA ILE A 366 -8.55 -17.38 -33.15
C ILE A 366 -9.02 -18.03 -31.85
N ASN A 367 -8.49 -19.21 -31.55
CA ASN A 367 -8.61 -19.82 -30.23
C ASN A 367 -7.47 -19.32 -29.36
N PHE A 368 -7.79 -18.66 -28.25
CA PHE A 368 -6.80 -18.18 -27.30
C PHE A 368 -7.11 -18.69 -25.90
N GLU A 369 -6.26 -19.58 -25.39
CA GLU A 369 -6.31 -20.10 -24.03
C GLU A 369 -5.09 -19.55 -23.25
N TYR A 370 -5.34 -18.89 -22.13
CA TYR A 370 -4.29 -18.25 -21.36
C TYR A 370 -4.58 -18.26 -19.85
N GLU A 371 -3.51 -18.09 -19.08
CA GLU A 371 -3.57 -17.67 -17.68
C GLU A 371 -2.87 -16.31 -17.55
N ILE A 372 -3.48 -15.37 -16.84
CA ILE A 372 -2.93 -14.02 -16.68
C ILE A 372 -2.94 -13.60 -15.23
N LYS A 373 -1.87 -12.96 -14.79
CA LYS A 373 -1.74 -12.38 -13.46
C LYS A 373 -1.18 -10.96 -13.55
N LYS A 374 -1.84 -10.02 -12.88
CA LYS A 374 -1.32 -8.67 -12.66
C LYS A 374 -0.11 -8.73 -11.74
N LEU A 375 0.89 -7.92 -12.01
CA LEU A 375 1.98 -7.64 -11.06
C LEU A 375 1.48 -6.55 -10.11
N ASP A 376 1.24 -6.89 -8.84
CA ASP A 376 1.03 -5.85 -7.82
C ASP A 376 2.32 -5.08 -7.56
N PHE A 377 2.20 -3.89 -6.95
CA PHE A 377 3.33 -2.96 -6.77
C PHE A 377 4.46 -3.61 -5.95
N ASP A 378 4.11 -4.33 -4.89
CA ASP A 378 5.06 -5.05 -4.05
C ASP A 378 5.78 -6.17 -4.82
N THR A 379 5.03 -6.95 -5.61
CA THR A 379 5.60 -8.02 -6.46
C THR A 379 6.46 -7.44 -7.58
N TYR A 380 6.11 -6.27 -8.12
CA TYR A 380 6.89 -5.60 -9.15
C TYR A 380 8.24 -5.11 -8.61
N ASP A 381 8.26 -4.46 -7.44
CA ASP A 381 9.49 -4.00 -6.81
C ASP A 381 10.39 -5.17 -6.41
N ILE A 382 9.81 -6.22 -5.82
CA ILE A 382 10.52 -7.47 -5.50
C ILE A 382 11.08 -8.09 -6.79
N TYR A 383 10.30 -8.15 -7.87
CA TYR A 383 10.75 -8.70 -9.14
C TYR A 383 11.91 -7.90 -9.73
N LEU A 384 11.84 -6.56 -9.71
CA LEU A 384 12.94 -5.70 -10.17
C LEU A 384 14.21 -5.88 -9.34
N GLU A 385 14.09 -5.96 -8.01
CA GLU A 385 15.22 -6.19 -7.12
C GLU A 385 15.87 -7.55 -7.41
N VAL A 386 15.07 -8.61 -7.50
CA VAL A 386 15.53 -9.96 -7.82
C VAL A 386 16.20 -10.00 -9.21
N ARG A 387 15.62 -9.37 -10.22
CA ARG A 387 16.17 -9.28 -11.58
C ARG A 387 17.52 -8.58 -11.59
N ASN A 388 17.64 -7.45 -10.88
CA ASN A 388 18.89 -6.70 -10.77
C ASN A 388 19.97 -7.52 -10.03
N LEU A 389 19.60 -8.22 -8.96
CA LEU A 389 20.49 -9.14 -8.25
C LEU A 389 20.96 -10.28 -9.16
N MET A 390 20.07 -10.88 -9.95
CA MET A 390 20.43 -11.93 -10.91
C MET A 390 21.39 -11.41 -11.98
N LEU A 391 21.12 -10.24 -12.56
CA LEU A 391 21.98 -9.63 -13.58
C LEU A 391 23.38 -9.32 -13.01
N ASN A 392 23.43 -8.76 -11.80
CA ASN A 392 24.68 -8.53 -11.09
C ASN A 392 25.46 -9.82 -10.82
N ASN A 393 24.77 -10.90 -10.43
CA ASN A 393 25.39 -12.19 -10.20
C ASN A 393 25.88 -12.84 -11.50
N GLN A 394 25.15 -12.71 -12.62
CA GLN A 394 25.60 -13.16 -13.93
C GLN A 394 26.88 -12.43 -14.35
N ASN A 395 26.93 -11.11 -14.17
CA ASN A 395 28.13 -10.32 -14.46
C ASN A 395 29.32 -10.75 -13.58
N LYS A 396 29.09 -11.01 -12.29
CA LYS A 396 30.13 -11.57 -11.39
C LYS A 396 30.62 -12.94 -11.86
N LEU A 397 29.72 -13.84 -12.27
CA LEU A 397 30.08 -15.15 -12.80
C LEU A 397 30.92 -15.05 -14.07
N ILE A 398 30.58 -14.14 -14.99
CA ILE A 398 31.37 -13.88 -16.19
C ILE A 398 32.78 -13.43 -15.83
N ASN A 399 32.92 -12.51 -14.87
CA ASN A 399 34.23 -12.03 -14.43
C ASN A 399 35.05 -13.13 -13.74
N LEU A 400 34.42 -13.91 -12.87
CA LEU A 400 35.09 -15.02 -12.19
C LEU A 400 35.55 -16.11 -13.17
N ASN A 401 34.76 -16.38 -14.22
CA ASN A 401 35.17 -17.30 -15.28
C ASN A 401 36.39 -16.78 -16.05
N LYS A 402 36.45 -15.47 -16.33
CA LYS A 402 37.64 -14.87 -16.94
C LYS A 402 38.88 -14.99 -16.04
N GLU A 403 38.75 -14.70 -14.74
CA GLU A 403 39.84 -14.88 -13.79
C GLU A 403 40.30 -16.34 -13.70
N LEU A 404 39.36 -17.30 -13.74
CA LEU A 404 39.67 -18.73 -13.78
C LEU A 404 40.44 -19.12 -15.05
N GLU A 405 40.03 -18.61 -16.22
CA GLU A 405 40.73 -18.84 -17.48
C GLU A 405 42.17 -18.27 -17.45
N GLU A 406 42.35 -17.05 -16.92
CA GLU A 406 43.68 -16.44 -16.74
C GLU A 406 44.56 -17.26 -15.77
N ARG A 407 43.99 -17.71 -14.65
CA ARG A 407 44.71 -18.55 -13.67
C ARG A 407 45.13 -19.89 -14.29
N ASN A 408 44.25 -20.50 -15.08
CA ASN A 408 44.54 -21.75 -15.79
C ASN A 408 45.67 -21.58 -16.81
N MET A 409 45.70 -20.46 -17.55
CA MET A 409 46.82 -20.14 -18.44
C MET A 409 48.14 -19.98 -17.67
N GLN A 410 48.11 -19.31 -16.51
CA GLN A 410 49.30 -19.19 -15.66
C GLN A 410 49.80 -20.55 -15.14
N LEU A 411 48.88 -21.43 -14.72
CA LEU A 411 49.20 -22.79 -14.28
C LEU A 411 49.84 -23.61 -15.41
N ASP A 412 49.36 -23.48 -16.64
CA ASP A 412 49.94 -24.17 -17.80
C ASP A 412 51.36 -23.67 -18.12
N ILE A 413 51.62 -22.37 -17.98
CA ILE A 413 52.96 -21.78 -18.11
C ILE A 413 53.89 -22.31 -17.02
N LEU A 414 53.48 -22.25 -15.76
CA LEU A 414 54.24 -22.78 -14.62
C LEU A 414 54.53 -24.28 -14.77
N GLY A 415 53.56 -25.06 -15.27
CA GLY A 415 53.75 -26.48 -15.56
C GLY A 415 54.84 -26.72 -16.61
N LYS A 416 54.89 -25.90 -17.67
CA LYS A 416 55.96 -25.95 -18.68
C LYS A 416 57.32 -25.58 -18.09
N GLU A 417 57.39 -24.56 -17.23
CA GLU A 417 58.63 -24.17 -16.55
C GLU A 417 59.16 -25.27 -15.62
N ILE A 418 58.28 -25.90 -14.84
CA ILE A 418 58.64 -27.03 -13.97
C ILE A 418 59.23 -28.18 -14.79
N ASN A 419 58.60 -28.53 -15.92
CA ASN A 419 59.12 -29.58 -16.80
C ASN A 419 60.51 -29.24 -17.34
N GLN A 420 60.73 -27.99 -17.80
CA GLN A 420 62.06 -27.56 -18.26
C GLN A 420 63.13 -27.62 -17.15
N ILE A 421 62.77 -27.27 -15.92
CA ILE A 421 63.69 -27.36 -14.78
C ILE A 421 64.01 -28.82 -14.48
N ASN A 422 63.02 -29.71 -14.51
CA ASN A 422 63.21 -31.15 -14.31
C ASN A 422 64.14 -31.75 -15.38
N ASP A 423 63.95 -31.41 -16.66
CA ASP A 423 64.83 -31.84 -17.75
C ASP A 423 66.28 -31.37 -17.54
N ARG A 424 66.47 -30.12 -17.09
CA ARG A 424 67.82 -29.59 -16.78
C ARG A 424 68.44 -30.32 -15.59
N LEU A 425 67.66 -30.60 -14.56
CA LEU A 425 68.12 -31.32 -13.37
C LEU A 425 68.56 -32.75 -13.76
N GLU A 426 67.78 -33.45 -14.57
CA GLU A 426 68.11 -34.80 -15.05
C GLU A 426 69.39 -34.82 -15.89
N ASN A 427 69.54 -33.85 -16.80
CA ASN A 427 70.78 -33.70 -17.57
C ASN A 427 72.00 -33.45 -16.66
N THR A 428 71.85 -32.57 -15.67
CA THR A 428 72.93 -32.27 -14.71
C THR A 428 73.30 -33.49 -13.87
N LEU A 429 72.31 -34.29 -13.44
CA LEU A 429 72.55 -35.54 -12.72
C LEU A 429 73.31 -36.55 -13.58
N ASN A 430 72.94 -36.69 -14.86
CA ASN A 430 73.63 -37.55 -15.82
C ASN A 430 75.08 -37.11 -16.06
N GLU A 431 75.34 -35.80 -16.18
CA GLU A 431 76.69 -35.26 -16.29
C GLU A 431 77.53 -35.56 -15.05
N LEU A 432 76.94 -35.42 -13.86
CA LEU A 432 77.61 -35.65 -12.59
C LEU A 432 77.97 -37.13 -12.41
N ASP A 433 77.08 -38.05 -12.82
CA ASP A 433 77.35 -39.49 -12.77
C ASP A 433 78.42 -39.91 -13.80
N ASN A 434 78.42 -39.31 -14.99
CA ASN A 434 79.50 -39.48 -15.98
C ASN A 434 80.85 -38.98 -15.46
N ALA A 435 80.89 -37.82 -14.80
CA ALA A 435 82.09 -37.28 -14.19
C ALA A 435 82.61 -38.20 -13.08
N LYS A 436 81.72 -38.70 -12.21
CA LYS A 436 82.03 -39.67 -11.16
C LYS A 436 82.63 -40.96 -11.73
N ASN A 437 82.07 -41.49 -12.80
CA ASN A 437 82.59 -42.67 -13.50
C ASN A 437 83.98 -42.42 -14.12
N LYS A 438 84.22 -41.26 -14.72
CA LYS A 438 85.55 -40.88 -15.23
C LYS A 438 86.59 -40.83 -14.11
N ILE A 439 86.26 -40.22 -12.97
CA ILE A 439 87.15 -40.17 -11.79
C ILE A 439 87.48 -41.59 -11.33
N TYR A 440 86.47 -42.44 -11.17
CA TYR A 440 86.67 -43.84 -10.77
C TYR A 440 87.60 -44.62 -11.72
N ILE A 441 87.45 -44.45 -13.04
CA ILE A 441 88.33 -45.08 -14.02
C ILE A 441 89.78 -44.56 -13.90
N LEU A 442 89.95 -43.25 -13.71
CA LEU A 442 91.28 -42.64 -13.55
C LEU A 442 91.98 -43.14 -12.29
N GLU A 443 91.27 -43.24 -11.17
CA GLU A 443 91.78 -43.81 -9.92
C GLU A 443 92.17 -45.28 -10.09
N LYS A 444 91.30 -46.09 -10.71
CA LYS A 444 91.60 -47.51 -11.00
C LYS A 444 92.82 -47.67 -11.91
N ARG A 445 93.01 -46.80 -12.90
CA ARG A 445 94.20 -46.76 -13.77
C ARG A 445 95.46 -46.37 -12.98
N LYS A 446 95.40 -45.36 -12.12
CA LYS A 446 96.52 -44.98 -11.22
C LYS A 446 96.94 -46.17 -10.35
N ILE A 447 95.98 -46.84 -9.70
CA ILE A 447 96.24 -48.02 -8.86
C ILE A 447 96.86 -49.16 -9.69
N LYS A 448 96.33 -49.46 -10.89
CA LYS A 448 96.89 -50.49 -11.77
C LYS A 448 98.33 -50.19 -12.21
N ASN A 449 98.64 -48.93 -12.50
CA ASN A 449 100.01 -48.50 -12.85
C ASN A 449 100.97 -48.64 -11.65
N ILE A 450 100.53 -48.25 -10.45
CA ILE A 450 101.29 -48.46 -9.21
C ILE A 450 101.58 -49.96 -9.01
N LEU A 451 100.56 -50.83 -9.11
CA LEU A 451 100.71 -52.27 -8.98
C LEU A 451 101.63 -52.89 -10.06
N ARG A 452 101.57 -52.42 -11.31
CA ARG A 452 102.50 -52.84 -12.39
C ARG A 452 103.94 -52.46 -12.09
N ASN A 453 104.16 -51.24 -11.58
CA ASN A 453 105.50 -50.78 -11.21
C ASN A 453 106.06 -51.57 -10.03
N MET A 454 105.22 -51.96 -9.06
CA MET A 454 105.60 -52.89 -8.00
C MET A 454 105.95 -54.28 -8.55
N LYS A 455 105.12 -54.87 -9.43
CA LYS A 455 105.43 -56.18 -10.05
C LYS A 455 106.72 -56.17 -10.87
N LYS A 456 107.01 -55.09 -11.62
CA LYS A 456 108.29 -54.93 -12.35
C LYS A 456 109.51 -54.86 -11.42
N ARG A 457 109.34 -54.37 -10.18
CA ARG A 457 110.41 -54.36 -9.17
C ARG A 457 110.62 -55.70 -8.48
N ILE A 458 109.64 -56.61 -8.55
CA ILE A 458 109.68 -57.96 -7.95
C ILE A 458 110.13 -59.04 -8.97
N SER A 459 110.14 -58.73 -10.27
CA SER A 459 110.54 -59.64 -11.37
C SER A 459 111.92 -59.32 -11.98
N LYS A 460 112.64 -58.37 -11.38
CA LYS A 460 114.10 -58.28 -11.38
C LYS A 460 114.58 -58.87 -10.06
#